data_AF-A0A182MNN1-F1
#
_entry.id   AF-A0A182MNN1-F1
#
_cell.length_a   1.000
_cell.length_b   1.000
_cell.length_c   1.000
_cell.angle_alpha   90.00
_cell.angle_beta   90.00
_cell.angle_gamma   90.00
#
_symmetry.space_group_name_H-M   'P 1'
#
loop_
_entity.id
_entity.type
_entity.pdbx_description
1 polymer ?
#
loop_
_entity_poly.entity_id
_entity_poly.type
_entity_poly.pdbx_seq_one_letter_code
_entity_poly.pdbx_strand_id
1 'polypeptide(L)'
;MVRRTTSPRYRKKYVKLSISRLRRNSLIRAVFEMERLGMDLHGLTVHDPVYGTFQLPPYIHAVVSTVEFSRLKHLKQLGVSNVIFETALHTRYDHSLGACYLAERLLHQVNKTLDKPITKDERKCVLLAAVLHDLGHGPFSHLWEKFVEAYGVPWRHERSSEELARSMLDCMEDISEKQTNLICALIRGNASALLDPDRQFMTQIVSSDVDVDRCDYLQRDGHSVPGILEPCRPFRQLFDRVRTVTVWGKVLLAYHWADFPLVFEMACARQTFHRRCYQHPKVLGAELMMLDVMHEAERAGFRFERNGQSEKLSKIHGKPDLFKYLDDNIMAELASSNLPRLERAKAIISRLQNKHLYEEIIRFSVDMTEEVKKFNGQQGESIVVQAVRSIKSAHQWFSSFNVIFYKPGTDGGIDIVSLEEARDLNETVTCESVDEIEEYIIYCTSTDPVVVQNARQHFTNLLNGTTTGS
;
A
#
# COMPACT_ATOMS: atom_id res chain seq x y z
N MET A 1 22.48 -63.22 -38.76
CA MET A 1 22.51 -61.83 -39.29
C MET A 1 21.15 -61.18 -39.05
N VAL A 2 20.89 -60.62 -37.86
CA VAL A 2 19.77 -59.68 -37.62
C VAL A 2 20.23 -58.71 -36.53
N ARG A 3 20.25 -57.42 -36.87
CA ARG A 3 20.68 -56.30 -36.01
C ARG A 3 19.68 -56.11 -34.86
N ARG A 4 20.17 -56.06 -33.62
CA ARG A 4 19.43 -55.53 -32.46
C ARG A 4 19.64 -54.01 -32.40
N THR A 5 18.57 -53.25 -32.62
CA THR A 5 18.52 -51.81 -32.39
C THR A 5 18.31 -51.53 -30.90
N THR A 6 19.18 -50.69 -30.34
CA THR A 6 19.17 -50.23 -28.95
C THR A 6 18.23 -49.03 -28.79
N SER A 7 17.27 -49.12 -27.88
CA SER A 7 16.46 -47.98 -27.38
C SER A 7 17.16 -47.34 -26.15
N PRO A 8 17.24 -46.00 -26.03
CA PRO A 8 17.85 -45.35 -24.88
C PRO A 8 16.90 -45.31 -23.67
N ARG A 9 17.38 -45.82 -22.53
CA ARG A 9 16.73 -45.71 -21.22
C ARG A 9 16.69 -44.26 -20.75
N TYR A 10 15.49 -43.68 -20.64
CA TYR A 10 15.26 -42.44 -19.88
C TYR A 10 15.45 -42.70 -18.37
N ARG A 11 16.50 -42.11 -17.78
CA ARG A 11 16.67 -42.03 -16.32
C ARG A 11 15.78 -40.91 -15.77
N LYS A 12 14.68 -41.26 -15.09
CA LYS A 12 13.93 -40.32 -14.24
C LYS A 12 14.76 -39.98 -13.00
N LYS A 13 15.24 -38.73 -12.88
CA LYS A 13 15.69 -38.15 -11.60
C LYS A 13 14.45 -37.80 -10.79
N TYR A 14 14.18 -38.54 -9.72
CA TYR A 14 13.19 -38.16 -8.71
C TYR A 14 13.83 -37.14 -7.76
N VAL A 15 13.37 -35.90 -7.81
CA VAL A 15 13.63 -34.90 -6.77
C VAL A 15 12.61 -35.14 -5.65
N LYS A 16 13.09 -35.50 -4.45
CA LYS A 16 12.26 -35.54 -3.23
C LYS A 16 11.83 -34.11 -2.89
N LEU A 17 10.64 -33.71 -3.32
CA LEU A 17 9.95 -32.54 -2.78
C LEU A 17 9.14 -32.96 -1.56
N SER A 18 9.31 -32.24 -0.45
CA SER A 18 8.60 -32.43 0.81
C SER A 18 7.08 -32.45 0.60
N ILE A 19 6.40 -33.42 1.23
CA ILE A 19 4.93 -33.59 1.24
C ILE A 19 4.20 -32.36 1.81
N SER A 20 4.87 -31.51 2.60
CA SER A 20 4.31 -30.23 3.07
C SER A 20 4.07 -29.21 1.95
N ARG A 21 4.89 -29.24 0.89
CA ARG A 21 4.74 -28.36 -0.28
C ARG A 21 3.54 -28.76 -1.15
N LEU A 22 3.19 -30.05 -1.17
CA LEU A 22 2.10 -30.59 -2.00
C LEU A 22 0.69 -30.14 -1.55
N ARG A 23 0.47 -29.86 -0.26
CA ARG A 23 -0.85 -29.45 0.26
C ARG A 23 -1.19 -27.97 0.04
N ARG A 24 -0.19 -27.08 -0.09
CA ARG A 24 -0.41 -25.64 -0.40
C ARG A 24 -0.82 -25.39 -1.86
N ASN A 25 -0.65 -26.39 -2.73
CA ASN A 25 -0.47 -26.18 -4.17
C ASN A 25 -1.59 -26.76 -5.05
N SER A 26 -2.68 -27.29 -4.49
CA SER A 26 -3.69 -27.97 -5.31
C SER A 26 -4.46 -27.02 -6.23
N LEU A 27 -4.83 -25.83 -5.75
CA LEU A 27 -5.67 -24.90 -6.54
C LEU A 27 -4.89 -24.18 -7.65
N ILE A 28 -3.73 -23.61 -7.32
CA ILE A 28 -2.85 -22.94 -8.32
C ILE A 28 -2.52 -23.94 -9.44
N ARG A 29 -2.08 -25.14 -9.08
CA ARG A 29 -1.76 -26.19 -10.07
C ARG A 29 -2.98 -26.69 -10.83
N ALA A 30 -4.14 -26.79 -10.20
CA ALA A 30 -5.37 -27.20 -10.87
C ALA A 30 -5.83 -26.16 -11.89
N VAL A 31 -5.78 -24.87 -11.54
CA VAL A 31 -6.06 -23.77 -12.47
C VAL A 31 -5.07 -23.83 -13.64
N PHE A 32 -3.77 -23.98 -13.39
CA PHE A 32 -2.80 -24.05 -14.48
C PHE A 32 -2.87 -25.33 -15.34
N GLU A 33 -3.15 -26.50 -14.77
CA GLU A 33 -3.38 -27.71 -15.56
C GLU A 33 -4.63 -27.58 -16.44
N MET A 34 -5.66 -26.87 -15.98
CA MET A 34 -6.83 -26.56 -16.82
C MET A 34 -6.46 -25.60 -17.97
N GLU A 35 -5.59 -24.61 -17.75
CA GLU A 35 -5.08 -23.70 -18.80
C GLU A 35 -4.27 -24.46 -19.85
N ARG A 36 -3.37 -25.32 -19.38
CA ARG A 36 -2.51 -26.17 -20.24
C ARG A 36 -3.31 -27.16 -21.08
N LEU A 37 -4.47 -27.61 -20.58
CA LEU A 37 -5.40 -28.50 -21.29
C LEU A 37 -6.30 -27.76 -22.30
N GLY A 38 -6.12 -26.44 -22.48
CA GLY A 38 -6.93 -25.65 -23.42
C GLY A 38 -8.38 -25.48 -22.99
N MET A 39 -8.68 -25.67 -21.71
CA MET A 39 -9.99 -25.36 -21.14
C MET A 39 -10.08 -23.84 -20.99
N ASP A 40 -11.19 -23.25 -21.43
CA ASP A 40 -11.47 -21.82 -21.27
C ASP A 40 -11.59 -21.52 -19.77
N LEU A 41 -10.48 -21.17 -19.13
CA LEU A 41 -10.50 -20.59 -17.80
C LEU A 41 -11.09 -19.21 -17.96
N HIS A 42 -12.35 -19.08 -17.58
CA HIS A 42 -12.97 -17.77 -17.49
C HIS A 42 -12.06 -16.86 -16.67
N GLY A 43 -11.73 -15.70 -17.25
CA GLY A 43 -11.01 -14.64 -16.55
C GLY A 43 -11.72 -14.30 -15.23
N LEU A 44 -10.95 -13.76 -14.27
CA LEU A 44 -11.51 -13.32 -13.01
C LEU A 44 -12.48 -12.16 -13.27
N THR A 45 -13.77 -12.39 -13.05
CA THR A 45 -14.76 -11.32 -13.04
C THR A 45 -14.78 -10.67 -11.66
N VAL A 46 -14.52 -9.37 -11.62
CA VAL A 46 -14.52 -8.56 -10.39
C VAL A 46 -15.68 -7.59 -10.44
N HIS A 47 -16.44 -7.51 -9.35
CA HIS A 47 -17.45 -6.49 -9.13
C HIS A 47 -16.91 -5.47 -8.14
N ASP A 48 -16.45 -4.34 -8.67
CA ASP A 48 -15.79 -3.30 -7.88
C ASP A 48 -16.70 -2.07 -7.74
N PRO A 49 -16.83 -1.49 -6.53
CA PRO A 49 -17.72 -0.35 -6.29
C PRO A 49 -17.25 0.95 -6.93
N VAL A 50 -15.95 1.08 -7.24
CA VAL A 50 -15.33 2.27 -7.84
C VAL A 50 -15.34 2.20 -9.38
N TYR A 51 -15.03 1.02 -9.94
CA TYR A 51 -14.84 0.83 -11.38
C TYR A 51 -15.95 0.05 -12.08
N GLY A 52 -16.91 -0.48 -11.33
CA GLY A 52 -17.95 -1.36 -11.86
C GLY A 52 -17.44 -2.78 -12.08
N THR A 53 -18.01 -3.48 -13.06
CA THR A 53 -17.60 -4.86 -13.37
C THR A 53 -16.48 -4.87 -14.41
N PHE A 54 -15.40 -5.60 -14.13
CA PHE A 54 -14.29 -5.79 -15.08
C PHE A 54 -13.76 -7.23 -15.03
N GLN A 55 -13.02 -7.61 -16.07
CA GLN A 55 -12.37 -8.92 -16.16
C GLN A 55 -10.85 -8.79 -16.10
N LEU A 56 -10.22 -9.71 -15.37
CA LEU A 56 -8.76 -9.85 -15.31
C LEU A 56 -8.34 -11.24 -15.85
N PRO A 57 -7.12 -11.37 -16.40
CA PRO A 57 -6.65 -12.63 -16.99
C PRO A 57 -6.61 -13.81 -15.99
N PRO A 58 -6.67 -15.08 -16.47
CA PRO A 58 -6.65 -16.27 -15.62
C PRO A 58 -5.45 -16.38 -14.67
N TYR A 59 -4.26 -15.95 -15.10
CA TYR A 59 -3.08 -15.94 -14.22
C TYR A 59 -3.22 -14.97 -13.03
N ILE A 60 -4.07 -13.94 -13.14
CA ILE A 60 -4.44 -13.11 -11.99
C ILE A 60 -5.37 -13.90 -11.06
N HIS A 61 -6.35 -14.62 -11.60
CA HIS A 61 -7.21 -15.49 -10.79
C HIS A 61 -6.40 -16.49 -9.95
N ALA A 62 -5.35 -17.08 -10.53
CA ALA A 62 -4.47 -18.02 -9.85
C ALA A 62 -3.78 -17.41 -8.62
N VAL A 63 -3.26 -16.18 -8.73
CA VAL A 63 -2.58 -15.51 -7.61
C VAL A 63 -3.56 -14.98 -6.55
N VAL A 64 -4.74 -14.50 -6.95
CA VAL A 64 -5.72 -13.97 -5.98
C VAL A 64 -6.41 -15.07 -5.16
N SER A 65 -6.39 -16.31 -5.67
CA SER A 65 -6.92 -17.49 -5.00
C SER A 65 -5.98 -18.07 -3.94
N THR A 66 -4.85 -17.43 -3.68
CA THR A 66 -3.87 -17.87 -2.69
C THR A 66 -4.19 -17.36 -1.28
N VAL A 67 -3.62 -18.01 -0.27
CA VAL A 67 -3.76 -17.57 1.13
C VAL A 67 -3.10 -16.21 1.31
N GLU A 68 -1.92 -16.05 0.70
CA GLU A 68 -1.12 -14.84 0.70
C GLU A 68 -1.94 -13.63 0.24
N PHE A 69 -2.62 -13.75 -0.91
CA PHE A 69 -3.44 -12.66 -1.44
C PHE A 69 -4.80 -12.52 -0.74
N SER A 70 -5.46 -13.64 -0.41
CA SER A 70 -6.75 -13.60 0.29
C SER A 70 -6.66 -12.96 1.67
N ARG A 71 -5.46 -12.95 2.30
CA ARG A 71 -5.19 -12.21 3.54
C ARG A 71 -5.55 -10.72 3.42
N LEU A 72 -5.35 -10.12 2.24
CA LEU A 72 -5.61 -8.70 2.02
C LEU A 72 -7.08 -8.32 2.23
N LYS A 73 -8.02 -9.28 2.19
CA LYS A 73 -9.46 -9.06 2.47
C LYS A 73 -9.73 -8.66 3.92
N HIS A 74 -8.77 -8.90 4.82
CA HIS A 74 -8.89 -8.55 6.23
C HIS A 74 -7.83 -7.50 6.63
N LEU A 75 -7.28 -6.78 5.66
CA LEU A 75 -6.38 -5.65 5.89
C LEU A 75 -7.06 -4.39 5.40
N LYS A 76 -7.56 -3.56 6.33
CA LYS A 76 -8.18 -2.29 5.94
C LYS A 76 -7.15 -1.37 5.29
N GLN A 77 -7.55 -0.75 4.18
CA GLN A 77 -6.71 0.18 3.42
C GLN A 77 -6.19 1.31 4.31
N LEU A 78 -7.11 1.88 5.10
CA LEU A 78 -6.88 3.05 5.95
C LEU A 78 -6.63 2.68 7.43
N GLY A 79 -6.20 1.44 7.69
CA GLY A 79 -5.88 0.98 9.04
C GLY A 79 -7.03 1.15 10.02
N VAL A 80 -6.81 1.91 11.10
CA VAL A 80 -7.81 2.19 12.14
C VAL A 80 -8.68 3.42 11.86
N SER A 81 -8.56 4.05 10.69
CA SER A 81 -9.34 5.24 10.33
C SER A 81 -10.85 5.03 10.40
N ASN A 82 -11.31 3.79 10.25
CA ASN A 82 -12.73 3.43 10.32
C ASN A 82 -13.39 3.67 11.68
N VAL A 83 -12.60 3.92 12.73
CA VAL A 83 -13.10 4.36 14.04
C VAL A 83 -13.69 5.78 13.97
N ILE A 84 -13.20 6.60 13.03
CA ILE A 84 -13.65 7.98 12.79
C ILE A 84 -14.49 8.06 11.51
N PHE A 85 -14.01 7.45 10.44
CA PHE A 85 -14.66 7.41 9.13
C PHE A 85 -15.32 6.05 8.94
N GLU A 86 -16.50 5.84 9.52
CA GLU A 86 -17.14 4.51 9.61
C GLU A 86 -17.28 3.75 8.28
N THR A 87 -17.36 4.49 7.17
CA THR A 87 -17.46 3.93 5.81
C THR A 87 -16.12 3.50 5.21
N ALA A 88 -14.98 3.81 5.85
CA ALA A 88 -13.62 3.41 5.44
C ALA A 88 -13.36 1.92 5.70
N LEU A 89 -14.17 1.05 5.09
CA LEU A 89 -14.17 -0.40 5.29
C LEU A 89 -13.47 -1.15 4.16
N HIS A 90 -13.10 -0.46 3.08
CA HIS A 90 -12.40 -1.05 1.94
C HIS A 90 -11.03 -1.58 2.35
N THR A 91 -10.58 -2.60 1.62
CA THR A 91 -9.41 -3.38 1.97
C THR A 91 -8.32 -3.26 0.92
N ARG A 92 -7.10 -3.66 1.29
CA ARG A 92 -5.96 -3.78 0.37
C ARG A 92 -6.25 -4.76 -0.78
N TYR A 93 -7.19 -5.70 -0.59
CA TYR A 93 -7.62 -6.62 -1.64
C TYR A 93 -8.35 -5.88 -2.78
N ASP A 94 -9.30 -5.01 -2.43
CA ASP A 94 -10.07 -4.23 -3.41
C ASP A 94 -9.14 -3.27 -4.17
N HIS A 95 -8.26 -2.60 -3.43
CA HIS A 95 -7.24 -1.71 -3.99
C HIS A 95 -6.30 -2.44 -4.96
N SER A 96 -5.76 -3.59 -4.58
CA SER A 96 -4.86 -4.38 -5.43
C SER A 96 -5.51 -4.81 -6.76
N LEU A 97 -6.80 -5.18 -6.72
CA LEU A 97 -7.55 -5.52 -7.93
C LEU A 97 -7.82 -4.30 -8.81
N GLY A 98 -8.15 -3.16 -8.20
CA GLY A 98 -8.36 -1.91 -8.92
C GLY A 98 -7.09 -1.34 -9.56
N ALA A 99 -5.95 -1.40 -8.86
CA ALA A 99 -4.64 -1.07 -9.41
C ALA A 99 -4.29 -1.97 -10.61
N CYS A 100 -4.57 -3.27 -10.53
CA CYS A 100 -4.40 -4.21 -11.65
C CYS A 100 -5.31 -3.86 -12.85
N TYR A 101 -6.58 -3.51 -12.60
CA TYR A 101 -7.49 -3.03 -13.62
C TYR A 101 -7.00 -1.76 -14.32
N LEU A 102 -6.52 -0.78 -13.55
CA LEU A 102 -5.94 0.45 -14.09
C LEU A 102 -4.67 0.18 -14.91
N ALA A 103 -3.82 -0.76 -14.46
CA ALA A 103 -2.64 -1.19 -15.21
C ALA A 103 -3.03 -1.80 -16.56
N GLU A 104 -4.06 -2.65 -16.62
CA GLU A 104 -4.52 -3.25 -17.87
C GLU A 104 -5.08 -2.19 -18.83
N ARG A 105 -5.83 -1.20 -18.32
CA ARG A 105 -6.29 -0.06 -19.10
C ARG A 105 -5.13 0.75 -19.67
N LEU A 106 -4.15 1.09 -18.83
CA LEU A 106 -2.97 1.84 -19.21
C LEU A 106 -2.19 1.10 -20.31
N LEU A 107 -1.88 -0.19 -20.09
CA LEU A 107 -1.22 -1.06 -21.08
C LEU A 107 -2.00 -1.15 -22.39
N HIS A 108 -3.33 -1.21 -22.35
CA HIS A 108 -4.15 -1.19 -23.56
C HIS A 108 -4.00 0.12 -24.34
N GLN A 109 -3.97 1.26 -23.67
CA GLN A 109 -3.87 2.57 -24.32
C GLN A 109 -2.46 2.82 -24.88
N VAL A 110 -1.40 2.56 -24.11
CA VAL A 110 -0.02 2.78 -24.59
C VAL A 110 0.33 1.89 -25.78
N ASN A 111 -0.22 0.67 -25.84
CA ASN A 111 0.00 -0.28 -26.92
C ASN A 111 -0.49 0.22 -28.29
N LYS A 112 -1.39 1.20 -28.32
CA LYS A 112 -1.86 1.84 -29.56
C LYS A 112 -0.84 2.79 -30.17
N THR A 113 0.15 3.21 -29.40
CA THR A 113 1.15 4.21 -29.79
C THR A 113 2.58 3.70 -29.80
N LEU A 114 2.79 2.44 -29.42
CA LEU A 114 4.10 1.79 -29.46
C LEU A 114 4.39 1.22 -30.85
N ASP A 115 5.61 1.43 -31.34
CA ASP A 115 6.09 0.83 -32.60
C ASP A 115 6.11 -0.70 -32.53
N LYS A 116 6.52 -1.24 -31.37
CA LYS A 116 6.53 -2.67 -31.06
C LYS A 116 5.47 -2.98 -30.03
N PRO A 117 4.45 -3.78 -30.36
CA PRO A 117 3.42 -4.17 -29.40
C PRO A 117 3.99 -4.80 -28.13
N ILE A 118 3.30 -4.57 -27.02
CA ILE A 118 3.55 -5.20 -25.73
C ILE A 118 3.27 -6.69 -25.87
N THR A 119 4.27 -7.51 -25.56
CA THR A 119 4.15 -8.96 -25.58
C THR A 119 3.23 -9.46 -24.46
N LYS A 120 2.71 -10.68 -24.60
CA LYS A 120 1.89 -11.31 -23.56
C LYS A 120 2.65 -11.44 -22.24
N ASP A 121 3.95 -11.74 -22.30
CA ASP A 121 4.79 -11.88 -21.10
C ASP A 121 5.08 -10.55 -20.41
N GLU A 122 5.33 -9.48 -21.17
CA GLU A 122 5.48 -8.14 -20.61
C GLU A 122 4.19 -7.67 -19.92
N ARG A 123 3.04 -7.84 -20.59
CA ARG A 123 1.73 -7.53 -19.99
C ARG A 123 1.51 -8.33 -18.71
N LYS A 124 1.79 -9.64 -18.73
CA LYS A 124 1.70 -10.53 -17.57
C LYS A 124 2.56 -10.03 -16.40
N CYS A 125 3.82 -9.63 -16.65
CA CYS A 125 4.71 -9.09 -15.62
C CYS A 125 4.16 -7.81 -14.98
N VAL A 126 3.70 -6.86 -15.79
CA VAL A 126 3.17 -5.59 -15.26
C VAL A 126 1.89 -5.81 -14.46
N LEU A 127 0.97 -6.65 -14.94
CA LEU A 127 -0.27 -6.95 -14.20
C LEU A 127 -0.03 -7.71 -12.90
N LEU A 128 0.91 -8.66 -12.89
CA LEU A 128 1.32 -9.36 -11.66
C LEU A 128 2.02 -8.41 -10.69
N ALA A 129 2.84 -7.47 -11.17
CA ALA A 129 3.42 -6.43 -10.32
C ALA A 129 2.34 -5.53 -9.71
N ALA A 130 1.39 -5.05 -10.53
CA ALA A 130 0.31 -4.18 -10.07
C ALA A 130 -0.58 -4.87 -9.02
N VAL A 131 -0.98 -6.13 -9.23
CA VAL A 131 -1.84 -6.83 -8.27
C VAL A 131 -1.08 -7.22 -6.99
N LEU A 132 0.23 -7.47 -7.05
CA LEU A 132 1.00 -7.94 -5.89
C LEU A 132 1.75 -6.84 -5.13
N HIS A 133 1.69 -5.57 -5.56
CA HIS A 133 2.53 -4.51 -4.99
C HIS A 133 2.33 -4.30 -3.48
N ASP A 134 1.10 -4.49 -3.00
CA ASP A 134 0.67 -4.28 -1.62
C ASP A 134 0.62 -5.55 -0.76
N LEU A 135 1.10 -6.68 -1.30
CA LEU A 135 1.03 -7.99 -0.66
C LEU A 135 1.78 -8.04 0.68
N GLY A 136 2.71 -7.13 0.93
CA GLY A 136 3.55 -7.08 2.12
C GLY A 136 2.98 -6.29 3.29
N HIS A 137 1.83 -5.63 3.15
CA HIS A 137 1.23 -4.89 4.26
C HIS A 137 0.87 -5.82 5.43
N GLY A 138 1.18 -5.38 6.65
CA GLY A 138 0.78 -6.04 7.88
C GLY A 138 -0.52 -5.46 8.46
N PRO A 139 -0.93 -5.92 9.67
CA PRO A 139 -2.12 -5.44 10.35
C PRO A 139 -2.18 -3.91 10.46
N PHE A 140 -3.32 -3.35 10.11
CA PHE A 140 -3.59 -1.92 10.12
C PHE A 140 -2.65 -1.11 9.20
N SER A 141 -2.20 -1.73 8.10
CA SER A 141 -1.42 -1.11 7.02
C SER A 141 -0.10 -0.48 7.51
N HIS A 142 0.10 0.83 7.37
CA HIS A 142 1.36 1.50 7.74
C HIS A 142 1.61 1.51 9.25
N LEU A 143 0.60 1.24 10.09
CA LEU A 143 0.79 1.15 11.53
C LEU A 143 1.72 -0.01 11.92
N TRP A 144 1.67 -1.12 11.16
CA TRP A 144 2.55 -2.26 11.38
C TRP A 144 4.03 -1.91 11.22
N GLU A 145 4.37 -1.03 10.28
CA GLU A 145 5.74 -0.55 10.08
C GLU A 145 6.25 0.15 11.34
N LYS A 146 5.47 1.10 11.88
CA LYS A 146 5.79 1.82 13.11
C LYS A 146 6.01 0.86 14.29
N PHE A 147 5.15 -0.16 14.41
CA PHE A 147 5.28 -1.18 15.44
C PHE A 147 6.58 -1.98 15.30
N VAL A 148 6.90 -2.49 14.12
CA VAL A 148 8.11 -3.31 13.89
C VAL A 148 9.39 -2.49 14.10
N GLU A 149 9.42 -1.24 13.63
CA GLU A 149 10.56 -0.33 13.80
C GLU A 149 10.87 -0.05 15.27
N ALA A 150 9.84 0.04 16.12
CA ALA A 150 10.02 0.21 17.56
C ALA A 150 10.75 -0.97 18.25
N TYR A 151 10.88 -2.13 17.58
CA TYR A 151 11.67 -3.28 18.03
C TYR A 151 13.03 -3.41 17.30
N GLY A 152 13.49 -2.33 16.66
CA GLY A 152 14.86 -2.21 16.14
C GLY A 152 15.07 -2.81 14.76
N VAL A 153 14.00 -3.06 13.99
CA VAL A 153 14.09 -3.56 12.62
C VAL A 153 13.52 -2.53 11.65
N PRO A 154 14.35 -1.86 10.83
CA PRO A 154 13.87 -1.07 9.70
C PRO A 154 13.14 -2.01 8.73
N TRP A 155 11.83 -1.83 8.62
CA TRP A 155 10.98 -2.69 7.81
C TRP A 155 9.98 -1.84 7.02
N ARG A 156 9.80 -2.22 5.77
CA ARG A 156 8.92 -1.57 4.80
C ARG A 156 8.11 -2.64 4.09
N HIS A 157 6.83 -2.39 3.87
CA HIS A 157 5.91 -3.40 3.34
C HIS A 157 6.36 -3.93 1.97
N GLU A 158 6.95 -3.10 1.10
CA GLU A 158 7.39 -3.48 -0.23
C GLU A 158 8.45 -4.61 -0.20
N ARG A 159 9.23 -4.73 0.88
CA ARG A 159 10.16 -5.85 1.05
C ARG A 159 9.40 -7.16 1.23
N SER A 160 8.40 -7.16 2.10
CA SER A 160 7.56 -8.35 2.32
C SER A 160 6.64 -8.62 1.12
N SER A 161 6.24 -7.59 0.36
CA SER A 161 5.53 -7.75 -0.92
C SER A 161 6.40 -8.55 -1.89
N GLU A 162 7.68 -8.19 -2.03
CA GLU A 162 8.63 -8.93 -2.86
C GLU A 162 8.79 -10.38 -2.39
N GLU A 163 9.05 -10.61 -1.10
CA GLU A 163 9.29 -11.95 -0.55
C GLU A 163 8.07 -12.87 -0.74
N LEU A 164 6.86 -12.37 -0.47
CA LEU A 164 5.62 -13.12 -0.66
C LEU A 164 5.29 -13.32 -2.15
N ALA A 165 5.46 -12.28 -2.97
CA ALA A 165 5.23 -12.36 -4.41
C ALA A 165 6.15 -13.40 -5.04
N ARG A 166 7.45 -13.38 -4.71
CA ARG A 166 8.42 -14.38 -5.20
C ARG A 166 7.99 -15.80 -4.82
N SER A 167 7.58 -16.03 -3.57
CA SER A 167 7.08 -17.35 -3.13
C SER A 167 5.85 -17.81 -3.92
N MET A 168 4.96 -16.91 -4.31
CA MET A 168 3.78 -17.23 -5.11
C MET A 168 4.15 -17.51 -6.58
N LEU A 169 5.00 -16.66 -7.15
CA LEU A 169 5.47 -16.75 -8.55
C LEU A 169 6.29 -18.02 -8.78
N ASP A 170 7.13 -18.43 -7.83
CA ASP A 170 7.90 -19.69 -7.88
C ASP A 170 7.01 -20.94 -7.94
N CYS A 171 5.71 -20.81 -7.59
CA CYS A 171 4.74 -21.88 -7.68
C CYS A 171 3.98 -21.91 -9.02
N MET A 172 4.16 -20.91 -9.88
CA MET A 172 3.56 -20.83 -11.21
C MET A 172 4.49 -21.48 -12.25
N GLU A 173 3.97 -22.41 -13.07
CA GLU A 173 4.80 -23.14 -14.05
C GLU A 173 5.23 -22.26 -15.23
N ASP A 174 4.45 -21.23 -15.56
CA ASP A 174 4.65 -20.34 -16.72
C ASP A 174 5.28 -18.98 -16.38
N ILE A 175 6.05 -18.91 -15.29
CA ILE A 175 6.83 -17.74 -14.89
C ILE A 175 8.31 -18.13 -14.80
N SER A 176 9.13 -17.55 -15.66
CA SER A 176 10.59 -17.68 -15.61
C SER A 176 11.20 -16.83 -14.50
N GLU A 177 12.41 -17.18 -14.07
CA GLU A 177 13.16 -16.39 -13.08
C GLU A 177 13.39 -14.93 -13.53
N LYS A 178 13.62 -14.71 -14.83
CA LYS A 178 13.71 -13.35 -15.40
C LYS A 178 12.42 -12.56 -15.19
N GLN A 179 11.27 -13.19 -15.40
CA GLN A 179 9.96 -12.57 -15.18
C GLN A 179 9.72 -12.30 -13.70
N THR A 180 10.04 -13.25 -12.81
CA THR A 180 9.96 -13.04 -11.35
C THR A 180 10.79 -11.82 -10.93
N ASN A 181 12.05 -11.73 -11.40
CA ASN A 181 12.92 -10.60 -11.07
C ASN A 181 12.38 -9.27 -11.60
N LEU A 182 11.80 -9.25 -12.81
CA LEU A 182 11.16 -8.06 -13.35
C LEU A 182 9.92 -7.65 -12.54
N ILE A 183 9.05 -8.59 -12.18
CA ILE A 183 7.85 -8.33 -11.36
C ILE A 183 8.25 -7.72 -10.01
N CYS A 184 9.20 -8.33 -9.32
CA CYS A 184 9.72 -7.81 -8.05
C CYS A 184 10.34 -6.42 -8.22
N ALA A 185 11.10 -6.18 -9.29
CA ALA A 185 11.72 -4.89 -9.53
C ALA A 185 10.70 -3.79 -9.89
N LEU A 186 9.58 -4.14 -10.53
CA LEU A 186 8.47 -3.21 -10.78
C LEU A 186 7.76 -2.82 -9.48
N ILE A 187 7.50 -3.79 -8.58
CA ILE A 187 6.94 -3.54 -7.24
C ILE A 187 7.85 -2.59 -6.43
N ARG A 188 9.17 -2.81 -6.51
CA ARG A 188 10.17 -2.02 -5.78
C ARG A 188 10.51 -0.67 -6.42
N GLY A 189 9.97 -0.36 -7.61
CA GLY A 189 10.27 0.87 -8.34
C GLY A 189 11.72 0.94 -8.88
N ASN A 190 12.39 -0.20 -9.12
CA ASN A 190 13.80 -0.25 -9.54
C ASN A 190 14.04 -1.11 -10.80
N ALA A 191 13.01 -1.33 -11.62
CA ALA A 191 13.06 -2.16 -12.84
C ALA A 191 13.86 -1.58 -14.01
N SER A 192 14.33 -0.33 -13.95
CA SER A 192 14.97 0.35 -15.09
C SER A 192 16.17 -0.43 -15.66
N ALA A 193 16.99 -1.06 -14.81
CA ALA A 193 18.15 -1.85 -15.23
C ALA A 193 17.80 -3.21 -15.89
N LEU A 194 16.55 -3.67 -15.77
CA LEU A 194 16.08 -4.95 -16.33
C LEU A 194 15.34 -4.78 -17.66
N LEU A 195 15.13 -3.55 -18.11
CA LEU A 195 14.31 -3.21 -19.27
C LEU A 195 15.17 -2.54 -20.34
N ASP A 196 14.91 -2.90 -21.60
CA ASP A 196 15.51 -2.22 -22.74
C ASP A 196 15.02 -0.77 -22.84
N PRO A 197 15.76 0.13 -23.52
CA PRO A 197 15.36 1.53 -23.66
C PRO A 197 13.94 1.73 -24.24
N ASP A 198 13.49 0.85 -25.13
CA ASP A 198 12.16 0.87 -25.75
C ASP A 198 11.05 0.26 -24.87
N ARG A 199 11.37 -0.09 -23.61
CA ARG A 199 10.45 -0.65 -22.61
C ARG A 199 10.45 0.11 -21.27
N GLN A 200 11.16 1.22 -21.17
CA GLN A 200 11.31 1.98 -19.91
C GLN A 200 9.99 2.54 -19.36
N PHE A 201 8.98 2.76 -20.20
CA PHE A 201 7.64 3.19 -19.80
C PHE A 201 6.99 2.25 -18.78
N MET A 202 7.35 0.96 -18.76
CA MET A 202 6.82 0.00 -17.78
C MET A 202 7.23 0.34 -16.35
N THR A 203 8.37 1.01 -16.16
CA THR A 203 8.83 1.44 -14.83
C THR A 203 7.89 2.48 -14.21
N GLN A 204 7.09 3.18 -15.04
CA GLN A 204 6.21 4.26 -14.61
C GLN A 204 4.78 3.79 -14.25
N ILE A 205 4.45 2.52 -14.51
CA ILE A 205 3.07 2.02 -14.41
C ILE A 205 2.66 1.76 -12.95
N VAL A 206 3.48 1.03 -12.19
CA VAL A 206 3.13 0.56 -10.84
C VAL A 206 3.64 1.49 -9.75
N SER A 207 4.86 2.03 -9.91
CA SER A 207 5.54 2.86 -8.91
C SER A 207 6.22 4.06 -9.58
N SER A 208 5.54 5.20 -9.63
CA SER A 208 6.02 6.50 -10.14
C SER A 208 5.25 7.67 -9.52
N ASP A 209 5.42 8.90 -10.01
CA ASP A 209 4.63 10.03 -9.50
C ASP A 209 3.17 10.00 -9.95
N VAL A 210 2.91 9.44 -11.14
CA VAL A 210 1.57 9.20 -11.70
C VAL A 210 1.48 7.73 -12.09
N ASP A 211 1.08 6.90 -11.12
CA ASP A 211 0.96 5.45 -11.26
C ASP A 211 -0.45 4.96 -10.93
N VAL A 212 -0.66 3.67 -11.20
CA VAL A 212 -1.95 3.01 -10.97
C VAL A 212 -2.29 2.84 -9.49
N ASP A 213 -1.28 2.76 -8.61
CA ASP A 213 -1.46 2.73 -7.16
C ASP A 213 -2.10 4.05 -6.68
N ARG A 214 -1.47 5.20 -6.93
CA ARG A 214 -2.01 6.51 -6.55
C ARG A 214 -3.37 6.79 -7.16
N CYS A 215 -3.54 6.48 -8.44
CA CYS A 215 -4.82 6.69 -9.11
C CYS A 215 -5.93 5.82 -8.53
N ASP A 216 -5.64 4.59 -8.10
CA ASP A 216 -6.62 3.75 -7.41
C ASP A 216 -6.91 4.28 -6.02
N TYR A 217 -5.91 4.39 -5.14
CA TYR A 217 -6.19 4.67 -3.73
C TYR A 217 -6.86 6.04 -3.57
N LEU A 218 -6.45 7.07 -4.33
CA LEU A 218 -7.08 8.39 -4.21
C LEU A 218 -8.55 8.36 -4.64
N GLN A 219 -8.87 7.60 -5.68
CA GLN A 219 -10.23 7.47 -6.16
C GLN A 219 -11.08 6.60 -5.22
N ARG A 220 -10.52 5.48 -4.74
CA ARG A 220 -11.18 4.52 -3.86
C ARG A 220 -11.40 5.07 -2.46
N ASP A 221 -10.43 5.79 -1.93
CA ASP A 221 -10.54 6.47 -0.64
C ASP A 221 -11.59 7.59 -0.72
N GLY A 222 -11.65 8.32 -1.84
CA GLY A 222 -12.68 9.34 -2.07
C GLY A 222 -14.09 8.76 -2.16
N HIS A 223 -14.21 7.59 -2.78
CA HIS A 223 -15.45 6.84 -2.82
C HIS A 223 -15.86 6.33 -1.43
N SER A 224 -14.90 5.79 -0.67
CA SER A 224 -15.16 5.12 0.62
C SER A 224 -15.27 6.09 1.79
N VAL A 225 -14.76 7.31 1.64
CA VAL A 225 -14.87 8.39 2.63
C VAL A 225 -15.44 9.66 1.97
N PRO A 226 -16.78 9.69 1.74
CA PRO A 226 -17.43 10.80 1.04
C PRO A 226 -17.19 12.16 1.70
N GLY A 227 -17.08 13.22 0.88
CA GLY A 227 -16.92 14.61 1.35
C GLY A 227 -15.49 15.02 1.70
N ILE A 228 -14.51 14.12 1.58
CA ILE A 228 -13.08 14.48 1.69
C ILE A 228 -12.56 15.03 0.37
N LEU A 229 -12.85 14.34 -0.73
CA LEU A 229 -12.40 14.70 -2.07
C LEU A 229 -13.57 14.59 -3.05
N GLU A 230 -13.70 15.61 -3.89
CA GLU A 230 -14.55 15.60 -5.08
C GLU A 230 -13.67 16.00 -6.27
N PRO A 231 -12.99 15.05 -6.94
CA PRO A 231 -12.11 15.39 -8.05
C PRO A 231 -12.95 15.90 -9.23
N CYS A 232 -12.41 16.80 -10.06
CA CYS A 232 -13.15 17.35 -11.21
C CYS A 232 -13.60 16.25 -12.19
N ARG A 233 -12.84 15.16 -12.21
CA ARG A 233 -13.13 13.92 -12.94
C ARG A 233 -12.41 12.73 -12.33
N PRO A 234 -12.84 11.49 -12.60
CA PRO A 234 -12.17 10.27 -12.16
C PRO A 234 -10.68 10.21 -12.54
N PHE A 235 -9.78 9.93 -11.60
CA PHE A 235 -8.33 9.79 -11.86
C PHE A 235 -8.00 8.75 -12.93
N ARG A 236 -8.81 7.68 -13.06
CA ARG A 236 -8.67 6.69 -14.15
C ARG A 236 -8.63 7.30 -15.56
N GLN A 237 -9.18 8.50 -15.76
CA GLN A 237 -9.18 9.20 -17.06
C GLN A 237 -7.79 9.71 -17.47
N LEU A 238 -6.83 9.83 -16.54
CA LEU A 238 -5.43 10.14 -16.89
C LEU A 238 -4.87 9.15 -17.92
N PHE A 239 -5.35 7.90 -17.89
CA PHE A 239 -4.87 6.85 -18.77
C PHE A 239 -5.60 6.79 -20.12
N ASP A 240 -6.65 7.58 -20.36
CA ASP A 240 -7.45 7.47 -21.59
C ASP A 240 -6.75 8.06 -22.82
N ARG A 241 -5.79 8.98 -22.62
CA ARG A 241 -5.02 9.65 -23.67
C ARG A 241 -3.51 9.50 -23.54
N VAL A 242 -3.04 8.70 -22.58
CA VAL A 242 -1.62 8.45 -22.37
C VAL A 242 -0.98 7.84 -23.62
N ARG A 243 0.23 8.27 -23.93
CA ARG A 243 1.04 7.77 -25.05
C ARG A 243 2.44 7.44 -24.58
N THR A 244 3.22 6.84 -25.46
CA THR A 244 4.66 6.70 -25.29
C THR A 244 5.43 7.68 -26.15
N VAL A 245 6.50 8.26 -25.61
CA VAL A 245 7.41 9.18 -26.31
C VAL A 245 8.86 8.81 -26.04
N THR A 246 9.74 9.09 -26.99
CA THR A 246 11.18 8.86 -26.82
C THR A 246 11.85 10.12 -26.29
N VAL A 247 12.35 10.07 -25.05
CA VAL A 247 13.09 11.15 -24.40
C VAL A 247 14.42 10.60 -23.91
N TRP A 248 15.52 11.28 -24.25
CA TRP A 248 16.89 10.85 -23.92
C TRP A 248 17.19 9.38 -24.29
N GLY A 249 16.68 8.94 -25.44
CA GLY A 249 16.86 7.58 -25.95
C GLY A 249 16.04 6.50 -25.23
N LYS A 250 15.14 6.86 -24.31
CA LYS A 250 14.24 5.96 -23.60
C LYS A 250 12.79 6.23 -23.97
N VAL A 251 12.00 5.18 -24.13
CA VAL A 251 10.56 5.28 -24.36
C VAL A 251 9.85 5.39 -23.01
N LEU A 252 9.17 6.49 -22.75
CA LEU A 252 8.52 6.86 -21.48
C LEU A 252 7.04 7.20 -21.69
N LEU A 253 6.25 7.15 -20.62
CA LEU A 253 4.86 7.63 -20.62
C LEU A 253 4.80 9.15 -20.76
N ALA A 254 3.90 9.64 -21.61
CA ALA A 254 3.52 11.04 -21.70
C ALA A 254 2.01 11.21 -21.64
N TYR A 255 1.58 12.21 -20.87
CA TYR A 255 0.18 12.57 -20.68
C TYR A 255 -0.21 13.72 -21.59
N HIS A 256 -1.46 13.78 -22.04
CA HIS A 256 -1.90 14.90 -22.87
C HIS A 256 -1.86 16.21 -22.05
N TRP A 257 -1.42 17.32 -22.63
CA TRP A 257 -1.24 18.59 -21.91
C TRP A 257 -2.52 19.06 -21.20
N ALA A 258 -3.69 18.86 -21.81
CA ALA A 258 -4.99 19.17 -21.22
C ALA A 258 -5.35 18.27 -20.01
N ASP A 259 -4.53 17.26 -19.70
CA ASP A 259 -4.65 16.45 -18.50
C ASP A 259 -3.86 16.99 -17.30
N PHE A 260 -3.06 18.04 -17.49
CA PHE A 260 -2.34 18.73 -16.41
C PHE A 260 -3.22 19.03 -15.19
N PRO A 261 -4.46 19.58 -15.33
CA PRO A 261 -5.33 19.82 -14.19
C PRO A 261 -5.55 18.60 -13.29
N LEU A 262 -5.72 17.40 -13.89
CA LEU A 262 -5.99 16.17 -13.14
C LEU A 262 -4.73 15.60 -12.49
N VAL A 263 -3.55 15.78 -13.12
CA VAL A 263 -2.26 15.42 -12.52
C VAL A 263 -1.99 16.30 -11.30
N PHE A 264 -2.27 17.61 -11.39
CA PHE A 264 -2.15 18.53 -10.27
C PHE A 264 -3.19 18.24 -9.16
N GLU A 265 -4.44 17.97 -9.52
CA GLU A 265 -5.48 17.56 -8.57
C GLU A 265 -5.11 16.28 -7.83
N MET A 266 -4.37 15.35 -8.44
CA MET A 266 -3.88 14.15 -7.77
C MET A 266 -2.91 14.50 -6.62
N ALA A 267 -2.01 15.46 -6.85
CA ALA A 267 -1.09 15.95 -5.81
C ALA A 267 -1.84 16.61 -4.65
N CYS A 268 -2.80 17.44 -5.01
CA CYS A 268 -3.75 18.08 -4.10
C CYS A 268 -4.60 17.10 -3.31
N ALA A 269 -5.14 16.07 -3.96
CA ALA A 269 -5.96 15.04 -3.36
C ALA A 269 -5.18 14.29 -2.29
N ARG A 270 -3.94 13.92 -2.59
CA ARG A 270 -3.05 13.30 -1.59
C ARG A 270 -2.87 14.20 -0.36
N GLN A 271 -2.58 15.49 -0.54
CA GLN A 271 -2.44 16.42 0.58
C GLN A 271 -3.74 16.49 1.39
N THR A 272 -4.88 16.62 0.72
CA THR A 272 -6.20 16.67 1.34
C THR A 272 -6.49 15.42 2.16
N PHE A 273 -6.20 14.22 1.65
CA PHE A 273 -6.37 12.99 2.42
C PHE A 273 -5.43 12.91 3.62
N HIS A 274 -4.16 13.28 3.48
CA HIS A 274 -3.26 13.33 4.63
C HIS A 274 -3.78 14.31 5.70
N ARG A 275 -4.27 15.48 5.29
CA ARG A 275 -4.79 16.51 6.20
C ARG A 275 -6.09 16.10 6.89
N ARG A 276 -7.06 15.61 6.12
CA ARG A 276 -8.45 15.43 6.56
C ARG A 276 -8.77 14.00 6.97
N CYS A 277 -8.03 13.00 6.49
CA CYS A 277 -8.27 11.58 6.76
C CYS A 277 -7.10 10.90 7.48
N TYR A 278 -6.01 10.63 6.77
CA TYR A 278 -4.95 9.73 7.21
C TYR A 278 -4.25 10.24 8.47
N GLN A 279 -4.02 11.55 8.55
CA GLN A 279 -3.44 12.20 9.73
C GLN A 279 -4.46 13.08 10.45
N HIS A 280 -5.75 12.71 10.40
CA HIS A 280 -6.75 13.35 11.22
C HIS A 280 -6.39 13.13 12.72
N PRO A 281 -6.42 14.15 13.59
CA PRO A 281 -5.98 14.02 14.99
C PRO A 281 -6.62 12.84 15.74
N LYS A 282 -7.94 12.67 15.63
CA LYS A 282 -8.61 11.51 16.25
C LYS A 282 -8.18 10.15 15.67
N VAL A 283 -7.77 10.08 14.40
CA VAL A 283 -7.22 8.86 13.79
C VAL A 283 -5.83 8.60 14.36
N LEU A 284 -4.98 9.63 14.48
CA LEU A 284 -3.66 9.50 15.09
C LEU A 284 -3.75 9.03 16.56
N GLY A 285 -4.71 9.55 17.33
CA GLY A 285 -4.98 9.06 18.69
C GLY A 285 -5.39 7.58 18.71
N ALA A 286 -6.23 7.15 17.76
CA ALA A 286 -6.61 5.73 17.62
C ALA A 286 -5.44 4.84 17.16
N GLU A 287 -4.56 5.34 16.29
CA GLU A 287 -3.32 4.65 15.90
C GLU A 287 -2.41 4.41 17.11
N LEU A 288 -2.21 5.42 17.96
CA LEU A 288 -1.43 5.29 19.19
C LEU A 288 -2.03 4.24 20.14
N MET A 289 -3.35 4.21 20.28
CA MET A 289 -4.02 3.14 21.07
C MET A 289 -3.75 1.75 20.49
N MET A 290 -3.80 1.59 19.18
CA MET A 290 -3.56 0.29 18.54
C MET A 290 -2.07 -0.12 18.61
N LEU A 291 -1.14 0.84 18.56
CA LEU A 291 0.27 0.59 18.88
C LEU A 291 0.44 0.10 20.32
N ASP A 292 -0.21 0.75 21.29
CA ASP A 292 -0.19 0.30 22.68
C ASP A 292 -0.74 -1.12 22.83
N VAL A 293 -1.84 -1.47 22.13
CA VAL A 293 -2.36 -2.85 22.10
C VAL A 293 -1.28 -3.84 21.64
N MET A 294 -0.60 -3.55 20.54
CA MET A 294 0.45 -4.44 20.01
C MET A 294 1.68 -4.51 20.94
N HIS A 295 2.07 -3.39 21.55
CA HIS A 295 3.17 -3.35 22.53
C HIS A 295 2.85 -4.12 23.80
N GLU A 296 1.63 -3.98 24.32
CA GLU A 296 1.16 -4.74 25.48
C GLU A 296 1.07 -6.23 25.17
N ALA A 297 0.62 -6.62 23.97
CA ALA A 297 0.63 -8.00 23.52
C ALA A 297 2.05 -8.60 23.48
N GLU A 298 3.01 -7.87 22.92
CA GLU A 298 4.41 -8.27 22.87
C GLU A 298 5.01 -8.39 24.29
N ARG A 299 4.73 -7.43 25.18
CA ARG A 299 5.18 -7.46 26.60
C ARG A 299 4.58 -8.63 27.39
N ALA A 300 3.32 -8.97 27.15
CA ALA A 300 2.65 -10.12 27.74
C ALA A 300 3.21 -11.46 27.24
N GLY A 301 4.02 -11.46 26.17
CA GLY A 301 4.59 -12.65 25.58
C GLY A 301 3.64 -13.37 24.63
N PHE A 302 2.69 -12.65 24.01
CA PHE A 302 1.81 -13.20 23.00
C PHE A 302 2.63 -13.79 21.84
N ARG A 303 2.20 -14.96 21.37
CA ARG A 303 2.76 -15.62 20.20
C ARG A 303 1.66 -15.87 19.20
N PHE A 304 1.89 -15.44 17.97
CA PHE A 304 0.99 -15.73 16.86
C PHE A 304 1.30 -17.13 16.33
N GLU A 305 0.29 -17.98 16.28
CA GLU A 305 0.46 -19.39 15.94
C GLU A 305 -0.43 -19.80 14.78
N ARG A 306 0.17 -20.42 13.77
CA ARG A 306 -0.52 -21.01 12.62
C ARG A 306 0.25 -22.22 12.13
N ASN A 307 -0.47 -23.30 11.82
CA ASN A 307 0.10 -24.53 11.23
C ASN A 307 1.34 -25.09 11.97
N GLY A 308 1.34 -25.04 13.30
CA GLY A 308 2.45 -25.55 14.12
C GLY A 308 3.71 -24.67 14.15
N GLN A 309 3.68 -23.49 13.53
CA GLN A 309 4.68 -22.44 13.69
C GLN A 309 4.15 -21.39 14.69
N SER A 310 5.07 -20.78 15.43
CA SER A 310 4.75 -19.81 16.49
C SER A 310 5.85 -18.76 16.54
N GLU A 311 5.50 -17.48 16.55
CA GLU A 311 6.47 -16.38 16.65
C GLU A 311 5.89 -15.17 17.39
N LYS A 312 6.78 -14.35 17.96
CA LYS A 312 6.42 -13.05 18.56
C LYS A 312 5.94 -12.06 17.50
N LEU A 313 4.95 -11.22 17.83
CA LEU A 313 4.40 -10.23 16.88
C LEU A 313 5.49 -9.38 16.23
N SER A 314 6.41 -8.87 17.04
CA SER A 314 7.54 -8.03 16.57
C SER A 314 8.44 -8.70 15.54
N LYS A 315 8.43 -10.04 15.41
CA LYS A 315 9.34 -10.83 14.56
C LYS A 315 8.66 -11.54 13.39
N ILE A 316 7.33 -11.56 13.33
CA ILE A 316 6.59 -12.31 12.28
C ILE A 316 6.89 -11.79 10.88
N HIS A 317 7.16 -10.50 10.72
CA HIS A 317 7.50 -9.90 9.42
C HIS A 317 8.68 -10.61 8.71
N GLY A 318 9.59 -11.24 9.47
CA GLY A 318 10.70 -12.05 8.96
C GLY A 318 10.39 -13.53 8.76
N LYS A 319 9.11 -13.93 8.86
CA LYS A 319 8.62 -15.32 8.73
C LYS A 319 7.48 -15.36 7.70
N PRO A 320 7.76 -15.37 6.38
CA PRO A 320 6.72 -15.37 5.34
C PRO A 320 5.64 -16.45 5.51
N ASP A 321 6.04 -17.64 6.00
CA ASP A 321 5.13 -18.76 6.27
C ASP A 321 4.07 -18.47 7.35
N LEU A 322 4.37 -17.59 8.30
CA LEU A 322 3.43 -17.10 9.32
C LEU A 322 2.78 -15.79 8.90
N PHE A 323 3.57 -14.85 8.37
CA PHE A 323 3.13 -13.50 8.02
C PHE A 323 1.96 -13.51 7.03
N LYS A 324 1.89 -14.48 6.12
CA LYS A 324 0.76 -14.64 5.20
C LYS A 324 -0.60 -14.96 5.85
N TYR A 325 -0.64 -15.19 7.15
CA TYR A 325 -1.88 -15.35 7.93
C TYR A 325 -2.13 -14.18 8.88
N LEU A 326 -1.21 -13.23 8.99
CA LEU A 326 -1.29 -12.12 9.93
C LEU A 326 -2.05 -10.95 9.29
N ASP A 327 -3.25 -10.67 9.79
CA ASP A 327 -4.14 -9.59 9.32
C ASP A 327 -4.79 -8.85 10.52
N ASP A 328 -5.74 -7.94 10.26
CA ASP A 328 -6.38 -7.14 11.31
C ASP A 328 -7.16 -7.98 12.34
N ASN A 329 -7.45 -9.27 12.06
CA ASN A 329 -8.08 -10.17 13.01
C ASN A 329 -7.23 -10.41 14.26
N ILE A 330 -5.95 -10.01 14.24
CA ILE A 330 -5.10 -10.01 15.43
C ILE A 330 -5.75 -9.30 16.62
N MET A 331 -6.54 -8.25 16.37
CA MET A 331 -7.29 -7.55 17.43
C MET A 331 -8.32 -8.47 18.10
N ALA A 332 -9.05 -9.27 17.32
CA ALA A 332 -10.02 -10.23 17.86
C ALA A 332 -9.33 -11.41 18.57
N GLU A 333 -8.18 -11.87 18.05
CA GLU A 333 -7.37 -12.91 18.70
C GLU A 333 -6.82 -12.43 20.06
N LEU A 334 -6.34 -11.18 20.14
CA LEU A 334 -5.90 -10.59 21.41
C LEU A 334 -7.05 -10.40 22.40
N ALA A 335 -8.20 -9.92 21.91
CA ALA A 335 -9.39 -9.73 22.74
C ALA A 335 -9.89 -11.04 23.38
N SER A 336 -9.82 -12.14 22.63
CA SER A 336 -10.31 -13.47 23.05
C SER A 336 -9.24 -14.34 23.74
N SER A 337 -7.97 -13.90 23.76
CA SER A 337 -6.87 -14.67 24.32
C SER A 337 -6.98 -14.84 25.85
N ASN A 338 -6.67 -16.04 26.34
CA ASN A 338 -6.59 -16.35 27.78
C ASN A 338 -5.19 -16.10 28.36
N LEU A 339 -4.27 -15.50 27.60
CA LEU A 339 -2.91 -15.23 28.07
C LEU A 339 -2.93 -14.28 29.27
N PRO A 340 -2.31 -14.64 30.41
CA PRO A 340 -2.18 -13.74 31.55
C PRO A 340 -1.47 -12.44 31.15
N ARG A 341 -1.82 -11.32 31.82
CA ARG A 341 -1.23 -9.99 31.58
C ARG A 341 -1.65 -9.29 30.27
N LEU A 342 -2.61 -9.83 29.51
CA LEU A 342 -3.22 -9.12 28.37
C LEU A 342 -4.33 -8.14 28.76
N GLU A 343 -4.70 -8.04 30.04
CA GLU A 343 -5.84 -7.22 30.49
C GLU A 343 -5.75 -5.76 30.04
N ARG A 344 -4.54 -5.18 30.02
CA ARG A 344 -4.34 -3.82 29.50
C ARG A 344 -4.62 -3.71 28.01
N ALA A 345 -4.11 -4.64 27.20
CA ALA A 345 -4.40 -4.68 25.76
C ALA A 345 -5.90 -4.83 25.50
N LYS A 346 -6.57 -5.73 26.23
CA LYS A 346 -8.04 -5.93 26.13
C LYS A 346 -8.83 -4.69 26.52
N ALA A 347 -8.41 -3.99 27.58
CA ALA A 347 -9.05 -2.74 27.99
C ALA A 347 -8.93 -1.66 26.90
N ILE A 348 -7.77 -1.53 26.26
CA ILE A 348 -7.56 -0.58 25.15
C ILE A 348 -8.39 -0.99 23.92
N ILE A 349 -8.45 -2.28 23.59
CA ILE A 349 -9.30 -2.81 22.51
C ILE A 349 -10.78 -2.46 22.76
N SER A 350 -11.27 -2.70 23.99
CA SER A 350 -12.64 -2.36 24.36
C SER A 350 -12.91 -0.86 24.25
N ARG A 351 -11.95 -0.01 24.66
CA ARG A 351 -12.07 1.44 24.48
C ARG A 351 -12.13 1.85 23.01
N LEU A 352 -11.29 1.28 22.14
CA LEU A 352 -11.33 1.55 20.70
C LEU A 352 -12.69 1.17 20.09
N GLN A 353 -13.22 0.00 20.44
CA GLN A 353 -14.53 -0.48 19.96
C GLN A 353 -15.69 0.42 20.41
N ASN A 354 -15.60 0.98 21.62
CA ASN A 354 -16.58 1.91 22.18
C ASN A 354 -16.27 3.39 21.87
N LYS A 355 -15.27 3.67 21.01
CA LYS A 355 -14.84 5.03 20.64
C LYS A 355 -14.44 5.92 21.84
N HIS A 356 -13.99 5.32 22.94
CA HIS A 356 -13.40 6.01 24.09
C HIS A 356 -11.90 6.24 23.85
N LEU A 357 -11.61 7.10 22.87
CA LEU A 357 -10.26 7.31 22.34
C LEU A 357 -9.33 8.04 23.33
N TYR A 358 -8.03 8.05 23.03
CA TYR A 358 -7.11 8.96 23.69
C TYR A 358 -7.51 10.42 23.41
N GLU A 359 -7.54 11.24 24.46
CA GLU A 359 -8.02 12.61 24.36
C GLU A 359 -6.89 13.53 23.93
N GLU A 360 -7.12 14.30 22.86
CA GLU A 360 -6.20 15.37 22.45
C GLU A 360 -6.15 16.46 23.53
N ILE A 361 -4.96 16.68 24.08
CA ILE A 361 -4.74 17.68 25.11
C ILE A 361 -4.30 19.00 24.46
N ILE A 362 -3.23 18.97 23.67
CA ILE A 362 -2.57 20.18 23.15
C ILE A 362 -1.68 19.83 21.94
N ARG A 363 -1.32 20.86 21.16
CA ARG A 363 -0.42 20.76 20.01
C ARG A 363 0.76 21.72 20.14
N PHE A 364 1.89 21.32 19.59
CA PHE A 364 3.12 22.11 19.51
C PHE A 364 3.64 22.13 18.07
N SER A 365 4.40 23.17 17.71
CA SER A 365 5.16 23.25 16.46
C SER A 365 6.59 22.71 16.58
N VAL A 366 6.94 22.14 17.74
CA VAL A 366 8.26 21.58 18.05
C VAL A 366 8.09 20.21 18.70
N ASP A 367 9.10 19.35 18.54
CA ASP A 367 9.09 18.01 19.13
C ASP A 367 9.16 18.06 20.66
N MET A 368 8.16 17.48 21.33
CA MET A 368 8.04 17.44 22.79
C MET A 368 8.38 16.06 23.37
N THR A 369 9.11 15.23 22.62
CA THR A 369 9.45 13.84 23.02
C THR A 369 10.12 13.77 24.40
N GLU A 370 11.05 14.67 24.70
CA GLU A 370 11.77 14.66 25.99
C GLU A 370 10.91 15.15 27.15
N GLU A 371 10.05 16.15 26.92
CA GLU A 371 9.09 16.66 27.90
C GLU A 371 8.03 15.61 28.23
N VAL A 372 7.53 14.89 27.21
CA VAL A 372 6.61 13.75 27.38
C VAL A 372 7.26 12.65 28.21
N LYS A 373 8.51 12.28 27.93
CA LYS A 373 9.27 11.29 28.74
C LYS A 373 9.43 11.76 30.18
N LYS A 374 9.79 13.03 30.39
CA LYS A 374 9.98 13.62 31.72
C LYS A 374 8.67 13.63 32.51
N PHE A 375 7.57 14.04 31.90
CA PHE A 375 6.24 14.05 32.53
C PHE A 375 5.82 12.64 32.93
N ASN A 376 5.89 11.67 32.01
CA ASN A 376 5.56 10.27 32.30
C ASN A 376 6.46 9.68 33.39
N GLY A 377 7.76 10.01 33.39
CA GLY A 377 8.69 9.60 34.44
C GLY A 377 8.32 10.12 35.83
N GLN A 378 7.76 11.34 35.92
CA GLN A 378 7.25 11.92 37.17
C GLN A 378 5.95 11.25 37.64
N GLN A 379 5.10 10.81 36.71
CA GLN A 379 3.86 10.08 37.03
C GLN A 379 4.12 8.61 37.38
N GLY A 380 5.28 8.06 37.01
CA GLY A 380 5.62 6.64 37.20
C GLY A 380 4.95 5.72 36.17
N GLU A 381 4.19 6.26 35.22
CA GLU A 381 3.54 5.52 34.14
C GLU A 381 3.33 6.40 32.90
N SER A 382 2.98 5.77 31.77
CA SER A 382 2.77 6.46 30.48
C SER A 382 1.37 7.09 30.41
N ILE A 383 1.20 8.26 31.05
CA ILE A 383 -0.06 9.02 31.08
C ILE A 383 -0.31 9.80 29.80
N VAL A 384 0.75 10.29 29.14
CA VAL A 384 0.63 11.01 27.87
C VAL A 384 1.48 10.39 26.78
N VAL A 385 1.04 10.55 25.54
CA VAL A 385 1.71 10.07 24.34
C VAL A 385 1.68 11.13 23.26
N GLN A 386 2.63 11.09 22.34
CA GLN A 386 2.76 12.07 21.26
C GLN A 386 2.54 11.41 19.90
N ALA A 387 1.78 12.07 19.03
CA ALA A 387 1.77 11.79 17.59
C ALA A 387 2.43 12.94 16.83
N VAL A 388 3.07 12.61 15.71
CA VAL A 388 3.58 13.60 14.75
C VAL A 388 2.60 13.67 13.58
N ARG A 389 2.24 14.88 13.19
CA ARG A 389 1.42 15.18 12.01
C ARG A 389 2.27 16.02 11.06
N SER A 390 2.74 15.39 9.99
CA SER A 390 3.65 16.00 9.00
C SER A 390 3.04 15.88 7.61
N ILE A 391 2.63 17.01 7.03
CA ILE A 391 1.92 17.08 5.76
C ILE A 391 2.66 18.08 4.87
N LYS A 392 3.28 17.58 3.80
CA LYS A 392 3.96 18.43 2.81
C LYS A 392 2.97 19.29 2.03
N SER A 393 3.43 20.43 1.54
CA SER A 393 2.69 21.26 0.60
C SER A 393 2.43 20.50 -0.71
N ALA A 394 1.19 20.57 -1.25
CA ALA A 394 0.87 19.97 -2.55
C ALA A 394 1.74 20.57 -3.66
N HIS A 395 1.98 21.88 -3.62
CA HIS A 395 2.83 22.57 -4.59
C HIS A 395 4.29 22.12 -4.49
N GLN A 396 4.84 22.02 -3.28
CA GLN A 396 6.21 21.57 -3.05
C GLN A 396 6.40 20.10 -3.42
N TRP A 397 5.39 19.26 -3.21
CA TRP A 397 5.45 17.87 -3.63
C TRP A 397 5.36 17.76 -5.15
N PHE A 398 4.41 18.48 -5.76
CA PHE A 398 4.21 18.48 -7.21
C PHE A 398 5.42 19.01 -7.99
N SER A 399 6.20 19.94 -7.43
CA SER A 399 7.42 20.42 -8.09
C SER A 399 8.51 19.35 -8.26
N SER A 400 8.41 18.23 -7.53
CA SER A 400 9.30 17.07 -7.68
C SER A 400 8.82 16.04 -8.71
N PHE A 401 7.62 16.20 -9.26
CA PHE A 401 7.03 15.21 -10.17
C PHE A 401 7.82 15.13 -11.47
N ASN A 402 8.19 13.91 -11.85
CA ASN A 402 8.79 13.61 -13.13
C ASN A 402 7.73 13.12 -14.11
N VAL A 403 6.94 14.06 -14.64
CA VAL A 403 5.84 13.80 -15.57
C VAL A 403 6.11 14.48 -16.91
N ILE A 404 5.97 13.73 -17.99
CA ILE A 404 6.12 14.25 -19.35
C ILE A 404 4.72 14.53 -19.91
N PHE A 405 4.56 15.69 -20.52
CA PHE A 405 3.35 16.07 -21.21
C PHE A 405 3.57 16.16 -22.72
N TYR A 406 2.51 16.00 -23.51
CA TYR A 406 2.53 16.21 -24.96
C TYR A 406 1.31 16.99 -25.46
N LYS A 407 1.45 17.69 -26.58
CA LYS A 407 0.34 18.31 -27.32
C LYS A 407 0.37 17.96 -28.81
N PRO A 408 -0.74 18.12 -29.54
CA PRO A 408 -0.73 18.01 -31.00
C PRO A 408 0.24 19.02 -31.62
N GLY A 409 1.15 18.54 -32.47
CA GLY A 409 2.10 19.37 -33.21
C GLY A 409 1.45 20.03 -34.42
N THR A 410 2.07 21.11 -34.91
CA THR A 410 1.58 21.85 -36.09
C THR A 410 1.72 21.09 -37.41
N ASP A 411 2.59 20.07 -37.44
CA ASP A 411 2.84 19.17 -38.55
C ASP A 411 1.97 17.90 -38.53
N GLY A 412 1.03 17.80 -37.58
CA GLY A 412 0.21 16.61 -37.34
C GLY A 412 0.88 15.55 -36.45
N GLY A 413 2.10 15.81 -35.96
CA GLY A 413 2.82 15.00 -34.99
C GLY A 413 2.45 15.34 -33.53
N ILE A 414 3.41 15.15 -32.62
CA ILE A 414 3.29 15.53 -31.21
C ILE A 414 4.49 16.38 -30.78
N ASP A 415 4.22 17.41 -30.00
CA ASP A 415 5.23 18.21 -29.33
C ASP A 415 5.29 17.82 -27.86
N ILE A 416 6.49 17.59 -27.33
CA ILE A 416 6.71 17.41 -25.89
C ILE A 416 6.66 18.80 -25.24
N VAL A 417 5.90 18.91 -24.16
CA VAL A 417 5.78 20.16 -23.40
C VAL A 417 6.29 19.98 -21.98
N SER A 418 6.92 21.01 -21.42
CA SER A 418 7.38 20.98 -20.04
C SER A 418 6.19 21.01 -19.07
N LEU A 419 6.45 20.72 -17.80
CA LEU A 419 5.44 20.86 -16.76
C LEU A 419 5.01 22.32 -16.59
N GLU A 420 5.94 23.30 -16.71
CA GLU A 420 5.57 24.72 -16.69
C GLU A 420 4.72 25.10 -17.90
N GLU A 421 5.08 24.65 -19.10
CA GLU A 421 4.28 24.94 -20.30
C GLU A 421 2.89 24.31 -20.21
N ALA A 422 2.80 23.04 -19.77
CA ALA A 422 1.51 22.38 -19.56
C ALA A 422 0.66 23.13 -18.52
N ARG A 423 1.26 23.66 -17.46
CA ARG A 423 0.57 24.52 -16.50
C ARG A 423 0.06 25.80 -17.15
N ASP A 424 0.92 26.52 -17.87
CA ASP A 424 0.59 27.84 -18.42
C ASP A 424 -0.44 27.76 -19.56
N LEU A 425 -0.53 26.62 -20.25
CA LEU A 425 -1.55 26.33 -21.27
C LEU A 425 -2.94 26.03 -20.68
N ASN A 426 -3.02 25.63 -19.41
CA ASN A 426 -4.28 25.31 -18.75
C ASN A 426 -4.65 26.41 -17.74
N GLU A 427 -5.95 26.62 -17.52
CA GLU A 427 -6.41 27.52 -16.46
C GLU A 427 -5.95 27.04 -15.08
N THR A 428 -5.75 27.98 -14.16
CA THR A 428 -5.35 27.69 -12.78
C THR A 428 -6.40 26.82 -12.12
N VAL A 429 -6.03 25.60 -11.77
CA VAL A 429 -6.88 24.75 -10.93
C VAL A 429 -6.87 25.30 -9.52
N THR A 430 -8.02 25.77 -9.05
CA THR A 430 -8.19 26.10 -7.63
C THR A 430 -8.37 24.80 -6.85
N CYS A 431 -7.34 24.43 -6.11
CA CYS A 431 -7.41 23.39 -5.11
C CYS A 431 -7.06 24.01 -3.75
N GLU A 432 -7.68 23.52 -2.67
CA GLU A 432 -7.28 23.84 -1.30
C GLU A 432 -5.88 23.27 -0.98
N SER A 433 -4.83 23.85 -1.57
CA SER A 433 -3.47 23.61 -1.14
C SER A 433 -3.23 24.41 0.13
N VAL A 434 -2.72 23.76 1.16
CA VAL A 434 -2.21 24.42 2.36
C VAL A 434 -0.69 24.41 2.37
N ASP A 435 -0.09 25.31 3.14
CA ASP A 435 1.34 25.25 3.46
C ASP A 435 1.68 23.97 4.22
N GLU A 436 2.98 23.69 4.33
CA GLU A 436 3.48 22.55 5.09
C GLU A 436 2.98 22.60 6.55
N ILE A 437 2.47 21.47 7.04
CA ILE A 437 2.01 21.30 8.42
C ILE A 437 3.01 20.38 9.10
N GLU A 438 3.61 20.85 10.18
CA GLU A 438 4.38 20.05 11.12
C GLU A 438 3.87 20.33 12.55
N GLU A 439 3.12 19.37 13.10
CA GLU A 439 2.49 19.50 14.41
C GLU A 439 2.80 18.26 15.26
N TYR A 440 3.08 18.50 16.53
CA TYR A 440 3.31 17.48 17.56
C TYR A 440 2.11 17.51 18.51
N ILE A 441 1.29 16.46 18.47
CA ILE A 441 0.02 16.40 19.19
C ILE A 441 0.18 15.50 20.40
N ILE A 442 -0.10 16.04 21.60
CA ILE A 442 -0.05 15.30 22.85
C ILE A 442 -1.45 14.83 23.22
N TYR A 443 -1.57 13.53 23.52
CA TYR A 443 -2.80 12.89 23.96
C TYR A 443 -2.69 12.35 25.39
N CYS A 444 -3.80 12.37 26.12
CA CYS A 444 -3.95 11.65 27.39
C CYS A 444 -4.35 10.20 27.13
N THR A 445 -3.65 9.25 27.76
CA THR A 445 -4.04 7.83 27.74
C THR A 445 -5.14 7.53 28.77
N SER A 446 -5.25 8.34 29.83
CA SER A 446 -6.26 8.19 30.89
C SER A 446 -7.62 8.75 30.49
N THR A 447 -8.70 8.14 31.01
CA THR A 447 -10.08 8.66 30.92
C THR A 447 -10.50 9.40 32.18
N ASP A 448 -9.65 9.47 33.21
CA ASP A 448 -9.94 10.22 34.42
C ASP A 448 -9.87 11.73 34.12
N PRO A 449 -10.98 12.48 34.27
CA PRO A 449 -11.01 13.91 33.98
C PRO A 449 -9.98 14.72 34.78
N VAL A 450 -9.63 14.29 36.00
CA VAL A 450 -8.64 14.96 36.84
C VAL A 450 -7.25 14.78 36.25
N VAL A 451 -6.92 13.56 35.81
CA VAL A 451 -5.62 13.26 35.18
C VAL A 451 -5.48 14.02 33.86
N VAL A 452 -6.54 14.03 33.04
CA VAL A 452 -6.58 14.79 31.78
C VAL A 452 -6.37 16.28 32.05
N GLN A 453 -7.08 16.86 33.02
CA GLN A 453 -6.96 18.28 33.35
C GLN A 453 -5.56 18.64 33.88
N ASN A 454 -4.96 17.78 34.71
CA ASN A 454 -3.61 17.98 35.23
C ASN A 454 -2.55 17.94 34.12
N ALA A 455 -2.64 16.95 33.22
CA ALA A 455 -1.75 16.86 32.07
C ALA A 455 -1.93 18.09 31.14
N ARG A 456 -3.18 18.49 30.87
CA ARG A 456 -3.50 19.70 30.10
C ARG A 456 -2.86 20.95 30.70
N GLN A 457 -3.04 21.16 31.99
CA GLN A 457 -2.46 22.31 32.67
C GLN A 457 -0.92 22.32 32.58
N HIS A 458 -0.28 21.16 32.76
CA HIS A 458 1.18 21.03 32.66
C HIS A 458 1.72 21.49 31.30
N PHE A 459 1.17 20.94 30.20
CA PHE A 459 1.67 21.27 28.87
C PHE A 459 1.22 22.66 28.38
N THR A 460 0.07 23.17 28.82
CA THR A 460 -0.30 24.57 28.57
C THR A 460 0.68 25.54 29.24
N ASN A 461 1.11 25.25 30.47
CA ASN A 461 2.12 26.07 31.14
C ASN A 461 3.47 26.05 30.41
N LEU A 462 3.88 24.89 29.88
CA LEU A 462 5.08 24.77 29.06
C LEU A 462 4.96 25.61 27.79
N LEU A 463 3.85 25.50 27.05
CA LEU A 463 3.62 26.26 25.82
C LEU A 463 3.71 27.79 26.07
N ASN A 464 3.05 28.26 27.14
CA ASN A 464 3.06 29.68 27.50
C ASN A 464 4.46 30.15 27.94
N GLY A 465 5.20 29.30 28.67
CA GLY A 465 6.58 29.59 29.10
C GLY A 465 7.56 29.69 27.93
N THR A 466 7.37 28.90 26.86
CA THR A 466 8.15 29.01 25.63
C THR A 466 7.86 30.28 24.83
N THR A 467 6.63 30.79 24.82
CA THR A 467 6.28 32.04 24.11
C THR A 467 6.77 33.33 24.79
N THR A 468 7.10 33.29 26.09
CA THR A 468 7.63 34.46 26.81
C THR A 468 9.15 34.63 26.71
N GLY A 469 9.84 33.73 25.99
CA GLY A 469 11.31 33.69 25.89
C GLY A 469 11.88 33.86 24.48
N SER A 470 11.08 34.26 23.49
CA SER A 470 11.50 34.52 22.10
C SER A 470 11.66 35.99 21.79
#